data_AF-A0A5E4K1X3-F1
#
_entry.id   AF-A0A5E4K1X3-F1
#
_cell.length_a   1.000
_cell.length_b   1.000
_cell.length_c   1.000
_cell.angle_alpha   90.00
_cell.angle_beta   90.00
_cell.angle_gamma   90.00
#
_symmetry.space_group_name_H-M   'P 1'
#
loop_
_entity.id
_entity.type
_entity.pdbx_description
1 polymer ?
#
loop_
_entity_poly.entity_id
_entity_poly.type
_entity_poly.pdbx_seq_one_letter_code
_entity_poly.pdbx_strand_id
1 'polypeptide(L)' 'MENLKTITVSQNSKPGRLGLTALFNKGFVGPPHALNDLDLRIYLIDNIIYVHFYDMDCSLNPKDKVYPELRQYL' A
#
# COMPACT_ATOMS: atom_id res chain seq x y z
N MET A 1 -14.27 11.25 -13.68
CA MET A 1 -13.47 10.39 -12.77
C MET A 1 -12.75 11.32 -11.82
N GLU A 2 -13.41 11.69 -10.73
CA GLU A 2 -12.91 12.77 -9.85
C GLU A 2 -11.89 12.20 -8.84
N ASN A 3 -10.65 12.70 -8.95
CA ASN A 3 -9.58 12.65 -7.95
C ASN A 3 -9.05 11.27 -7.52
N LEU A 4 -8.53 10.50 -8.48
CA LEU A 4 -7.57 9.44 -8.16
C LEU A 4 -6.24 10.07 -7.69
N LYS A 5 -5.98 10.08 -6.38
CA LYS A 5 -4.66 10.45 -5.83
C LYS A 5 -3.80 9.21 -5.70
N THR A 6 -2.67 9.22 -6.41
CA THR A 6 -1.73 8.09 -6.49
C THR A 6 -0.33 8.56 -6.12
N ILE A 7 0.35 7.79 -5.28
CA ILE A 7 1.77 7.94 -4.98
C ILE A 7 2.52 6.66 -5.33
N THR A 8 3.76 6.82 -5.79
CA THR A 8 4.72 5.72 -5.95
C THR A 8 5.83 5.95 -4.95
N VAL A 9 6.08 4.97 -4.07
CA VAL A 9 6.98 5.12 -2.92
C VAL A 9 7.88 3.92 -2.80
N SER A 10 9.17 4.15 -2.50
CA SER A 10 10.10 3.06 -2.21
C SER A 10 9.59 2.22 -1.04
N GLN A 11 9.76 0.90 -1.13
CA GLN A 11 9.51 -0.03 -0.01
C GLN A 11 10.23 0.33 1.29
N ASN A 12 11.36 1.05 1.19
CA ASN A 12 12.16 1.45 2.34
C ASN A 12 11.64 2.73 3.02
N SER A 13 10.80 3.50 2.33
CA SER A 13 10.18 4.72 2.86
C SER A 13 9.13 4.40 3.92
N LYS A 14 8.80 5.37 4.78
CA LYS A 14 7.71 5.21 5.76
C LYS A 14 6.37 4.79 5.13
N PRO A 15 5.83 5.45 4.08
CA PRO A 15 4.60 4.99 3.42
C PRO A 15 4.76 3.62 2.74
N GLY A 16 5.95 3.29 2.22
CA GLY A 16 6.24 1.97 1.67
C GLY A 16 6.13 0.86 2.71
N ARG A 17 6.76 1.03 3.87
CA ARG A 17 6.67 0.05 4.99
C ARG A 17 5.24 -0.12 5.50
N LEU A 18 4.45 0.95 5.54
CA LEU A 18 3.02 0.88 5.88
C LEU A 18 2.22 0.10 4.85
N GLY A 19 2.49 0.30 3.55
CA GLY A 19 1.90 -0.48 2.47
C GLY A 19 2.25 -1.97 2.56
N LEU A 20 3.52 -2.31 2.81
CA LEU A 20 3.94 -3.69 3.03
C LEU A 20 3.27 -4.32 4.25
N THR A 21 3.11 -3.56 5.34
CA THR A 21 2.41 -4.03 6.54
C THR A 21 0.93 -4.32 6.24
N ALA A 22 0.29 -3.48 5.40
CA ALA A 22 -1.07 -3.71 4.92
C ALA A 22 -1.20 -5.03 4.17
N LEU A 23 -0.29 -5.30 3.22
CA LEU A 23 -0.25 -6.55 2.49
C LEU A 23 -0.06 -7.74 3.44
N PHE A 24 0.90 -7.66 4.36
CA PHE A 24 1.14 -8.73 5.33
C PHE A 24 -0.11 -9.04 6.19
N ASN A 25 -0.81 -8.00 6.68
CA ASN A 25 -2.04 -8.17 7.46
C ASN A 25 -3.20 -8.81 6.67
N LYS A 26 -3.15 -8.75 5.33
CA LYS A 26 -4.14 -9.39 4.45
C LYS A 26 -3.76 -10.82 4.06
N GLY A 27 -2.67 -11.35 4.61
CA GLY A 27 -2.23 -12.73 4.43
C GLY A 27 -1.19 -12.93 3.33
N PHE A 28 -0.66 -11.84 2.75
CA PHE A 28 0.44 -11.94 1.80
C PHE A 28 1.74 -12.29 2.54
N VAL A 29 2.32 -13.44 2.21
CA VAL A 29 3.52 -14.00 2.88
C VAL A 29 4.84 -13.43 2.32
N GLY A 30 4.75 -12.41 1.48
CA GLY A 30 5.88 -11.81 0.80
C GLY A 30 6.32 -12.60 -0.43
N PRO A 31 7.14 -11.97 -1.27
CA PRO A 31 7.59 -12.55 -2.53
C PRO A 31 8.56 -13.72 -2.30
N PRO A 32 8.64 -14.68 -3.25
CA PRO A 32 9.53 -15.86 -3.14
C PRO A 32 11.03 -15.51 -3.16
N HIS A 33 11.40 -14.25 -3.45
CA HIS A 33 12.77 -13.78 -3.59
C HIS A 33 12.95 -12.39 -2.97
N ALA A 34 14.19 -12.04 -2.63
CA ALA A 34 14.55 -10.70 -2.14
C ALA A 34 14.28 -9.66 -3.25
N LEU A 35 13.21 -8.88 -3.07
CA LEU A 35 12.89 -7.77 -3.94
C LEU A 35 13.74 -6.57 -3.49
N ASN A 36 14.83 -6.32 -4.20
CA ASN A 36 15.65 -5.13 -3.98
C ASN A 36 15.11 -3.98 -4.86
N ASP A 37 15.09 -2.77 -4.31
CA ASP A 37 14.76 -1.53 -5.03
C ASP A 37 13.40 -1.50 -5.74
N LEU A 38 12.37 -2.11 -5.13
CA LEU A 38 11.01 -2.00 -5.63
C LEU A 38 10.22 -0.86 -5.00
N ASP A 39 9.34 -0.29 -5.83
CA ASP A 39 8.38 0.71 -5.44
C ASP A 39 6.99 0.11 -5.22
N LEU A 40 6.29 0.63 -4.23
CA LEU A 40 4.87 0.39 -4.00
C LEU A 40 4.07 1.48 -4.69
N ARG A 41 2.99 1.09 -5.35
CA ARG A 41 1.96 2.02 -5.81
C ARG A 41 0.83 2.04 -4.81
N ILE A 42 0.49 3.22 -4.32
CA ILE A 42 -0.59 3.41 -3.34
C ILE A 42 -1.55 4.46 -3.90
N TYR A 43 -2.84 4.15 -3.92
CA TYR A 43 -3.85 5.04 -4.48
C TYR A 43 -5.17 5.00 -3.72
N LEU A 44 -5.92 6.10 -3.77
CA LEU A 44 -7.20 6.27 -3.07
C LEU A 44 -8.35 6.38 -4.07
N ILE A 45 -9.40 5.57 -3.89
CA ILE A 45 -10.67 5.64 -4.63
C ILE A 45 -11.81 5.45 -3.63
N ASP A 46 -12.79 6.36 -3.60
CA ASP A 46 -14.00 6.23 -2.77
C ASP A 46 -13.75 5.88 -1.29
N ASN A 47 -12.73 6.50 -0.66
CA ASN A 47 -12.27 6.20 0.71
C ASN A 47 -11.72 4.79 0.94
N ILE A 48 -11.34 4.10 -0.13
CA ILE A 48 -10.62 2.82 -0.09
C ILE A 48 -9.20 3.08 -0.58
N ILE A 49 -8.21 2.73 0.26
CA ILE A 49 -6.80 2.78 -0.14
C ILE A 49 -6.44 1.45 -0.76
N TYR A 50 -5.85 1.48 -1.93
CA TYR A 50 -5.31 0.33 -2.61
C TYR A 50 -3.79 0.38 -2.53
N VAL A 51 -3.20 -0.74 -2.17
CA VAL A 51 -1.74 -0.94 -2.11
C VAL A 51 -1.40 -2.02 -3.12
N HIS A 52 -0.47 -1.70 -4.02
CA HIS A 52 0.04 -2.62 -5.02
C HIS A 52 1.56 -2.70 -4.92
N PHE A 53 2.09 -3.91 -4.86
CA PHE A 53 3.52 -4.19 -4.76
C PHE A 53 3.82 -5.50 -5.50
N TYR A 54 4.56 -5.40 -6.61
CA TYR A 54 4.85 -6.54 -7.49
C TYR A 54 3.57 -7.25 -7.97
N ASP A 55 3.38 -8.53 -7.66
CA ASP A 55 2.20 -9.34 -7.98
C ASP A 55 1.15 -9.36 -6.86
N MET A 56 1.33 -8.56 -5.81
CA MET A 56 0.43 -8.47 -4.66
C MET A 56 -0.38 -7.18 -4.69
N ASP A 57 -1.66 -7.30 -4.38
CA ASP A 57 -2.58 -6.17 -4.22
C ASP A 57 -3.50 -6.36 -3.02
N CYS A 58 -3.81 -5.27 -2.32
CA CYS A 58 -4.84 -5.29 -1.30
C CYS A 58 -5.57 -3.95 -1.19
N SER A 59 -6.80 -4.02 -0.68
CA SER A 59 -7.59 -2.86 -0.31
C SER A 59 -7.66 -2.69 1.22
N LEU A 60 -7.68 -1.42 1.64
CA LEU A 60 -7.78 -0.99 3.02
C LEU A 60 -9.00 -0.08 3.17
N ASN A 61 -9.83 -0.41 4.13
CA ASN A 61 -10.99 0.35 4.56
C ASN A 61 -10.64 1.19 5.79
N PRO A 62 -11.46 2.20 6.16
CA PRO A 62 -11.24 3.03 7.34
C PRO A 62 -11.10 2.29 8.68
N LYS A 63 -11.51 1.02 8.74
CA LYS A 63 -11.39 0.16 9.94
C LYS A 63 -10.04 -0.56 10.04
N ASP A 64 -9.25 -0.63 8.96
CA ASP A 64 -7.94 -1.27 8.98
C ASP A 64 -6.95 -0.41 9.79
N LYS A 65 -6.15 -1.05 10.66
CA LYS A 65 -5.27 -0.34 11.62
C LYS A 65 -4.31 0.65 10.97
N VAL A 66 -3.79 0.31 9.79
CA VAL A 66 -2.82 1.14 9.05
C VAL A 66 -3.48 2.22 8.19
N TYR A 67 -4.80 2.21 8.02
CA TYR A 67 -5.52 3.14 7.14
C TYR A 67 -5.32 4.62 7.52
N PRO A 68 -5.49 5.06 8.80
CA PRO A 68 -5.37 6.48 9.14
C PRO A 68 -3.97 7.02 8.87
N GLU A 69 -2.95 6.21 9.16
CA GLU A 69 -1.55 6.60 8.96
C GLU A 69 -1.15 6.60 7.49
N LEU A 70 -1.68 5.67 6.68
CA LEU A 70 -1.41 5.66 5.24
C LEU A 70 -2.15 6.79 4.52
N ARG A 71 -3.36 7.13 4.98
CA ARG A 71 -4.19 8.19 4.38
C ARG A 71 -3.53 9.56 4.41
N GLN A 72 -2.67 9.88 5.37
CA GLN A 72 -2.00 11.18 5.44
C GLN A 72 -1.05 11.46 4.25
N TYR A 73 -0.67 10.41 3.51
CA TYR A 73 0.18 10.50 2.32
C TYR A 73 -0.64 10.59 1.01
N LEU A 74 -1.94 10.38 1.09
CA LEU A 74 -2.91 10.40 -0.02
C LEU A 74 -3.89 11.56 0.13
#